data_AF-A0A7V4Y1B2-F1
#
_entry.id   AF-A0A7V4Y1B2-F1
#
_cell.length_a   1.000
_cell.length_b   1.000
_cell.length_c   1.000
_cell.angle_alpha   90.00
_cell.angle_beta   90.00
_cell.angle_gamma   90.00
#
_symmetry.space_group_name_H-M   'P 1'
#
loop_
_entity.id
_entity.type
_entity.pdbx_description
1 polymer ?
#
loop_
_entity_poly.entity_id
_entity_poly.type
_entity_poly.pdbx_seq_one_letter_code
_entity_poly.pdbx_strand_id
1 'polypeptide(L)'
;MKISSFSVYAVLKLSLMTGMALAQNPCDGLKSLALPDTKITAVEYVSEGPYRAPVPSPAKAPQVAITLPAHCRVSLVLTPSKDSHIE
;
A
#
# COMPACT_ATOMS: atom_id res chain seq x y z
N MET A 1 26.90 -46.66 -2.78
CA MET A 1 26.46 -45.27 -3.01
C MET A 1 25.99 -44.69 -1.67
N LYS A 2 26.90 -44.12 -0.86
CA LYS A 2 26.61 -43.56 0.46
C LYS A 2 26.66 -42.05 0.33
N ILE A 3 25.49 -41.42 0.16
CA ILE A 3 25.38 -39.97 0.10
C ILE A 3 25.69 -39.45 1.51
N SER A 4 26.82 -38.74 1.65
CA SER A 4 27.36 -38.29 2.93
C SER A 4 26.41 -37.29 3.59
N SER A 5 26.06 -37.52 4.85
CA SER A 5 25.20 -36.62 5.65
C SER A 5 25.71 -35.18 5.68
N PHE A 6 27.02 -34.95 5.51
CA PHE A 6 27.59 -33.60 5.37
C PHE A 6 27.04 -32.84 4.15
N SER A 7 26.80 -33.55 3.05
CA SER A 7 26.22 -32.96 1.83
C SER A 7 24.76 -32.58 2.05
N VAL A 8 24.02 -33.36 2.85
CA VAL A 8 22.63 -33.06 3.23
C VAL A 8 22.55 -31.80 4.09
N TYR A 9 23.45 -31.66 5.08
CA TYR A 9 23.50 -30.47 5.93
C TYR A 9 23.91 -29.20 5.19
N ALA A 10 24.80 -29.30 4.20
CA ALA A 10 25.20 -28.17 3.37
C ALA A 10 24.04 -27.67 2.48
N VAL A 11 23.29 -28.59 1.86
CA VAL A 11 22.09 -28.25 1.07
C VAL A 11 20.99 -27.67 1.96
N LEU A 12 20.80 -28.24 3.16
CA LEU A 12 19.78 -27.77 4.10
C LEU A 12 20.03 -26.35 4.58
N LYS A 13 21.29 -25.97 4.85
CA LYS A 13 21.62 -24.59 5.26
C LYS A 13 21.48 -23.56 4.14
N LEU A 14 21.73 -23.94 2.89
CA LEU A 14 21.66 -23.01 1.75
C LEU A 14 20.22 -22.63 1.38
N SER A 15 19.23 -23.46 1.74
CA SER A 15 17.83 -23.25 1.39
C SER A 15 17.09 -22.20 2.23
N LEU A 16 17.64 -21.73 3.36
CA LEU A 16 16.94 -20.83 4.29
C LEU A 16 17.00 -19.33 3.93
N MET A 17 17.73 -18.92 2.88
CA MET A 17 18.00 -17.50 2.59
C MET A 17 17.21 -16.91 1.41
N THR A 18 16.41 -17.68 0.68
CA THR A 18 15.81 -17.24 -0.61
C THR A 18 14.43 -16.59 -0.48
N GLY A 19 14.05 -16.13 0.71
CA GLY A 19 12.69 -15.69 1.03
C GLY A 19 12.46 -14.18 1.14
N MET A 20 13.29 -13.32 0.54
CA MET A 20 12.96 -11.88 0.42
C MET A 20 11.85 -11.73 -0.61
N ALA A 21 10.60 -11.98 -0.21
CA ALA A 21 9.45 -11.47 -0.92
C ALA A 21 9.59 -9.95 -0.95
N LEU A 22 9.96 -9.40 -2.11
CA LEU A 22 9.76 -7.99 -2.37
C LEU A 22 8.24 -7.80 -2.31
N ALA A 23 7.74 -7.37 -1.16
CA ALA A 23 6.47 -6.69 -1.07
C ALA A 23 6.66 -5.39 -1.85
N GLN A 24 6.58 -5.50 -3.19
CA GLN A 24 6.30 -4.36 -4.04
C GLN A 24 4.95 -3.89 -3.56
N ASN A 25 4.94 -2.89 -2.69
CA ASN A 25 3.72 -2.29 -2.23
C ASN A 25 3.04 -1.76 -3.50
N PRO A 26 1.92 -2.34 -3.94
CA PRO A 26 1.35 -2.05 -5.26
C PRO A 26 0.97 -0.56 -5.40
N CYS A 27 0.93 0.16 -4.28
CA CYS A 27 0.65 1.58 -4.23
C CYS A 27 1.85 2.48 -4.55
N ASP A 28 3.10 2.03 -4.40
CA ASP A 28 4.27 2.93 -4.46
C ASP A 28 4.45 3.59 -5.83
N GLY A 29 4.07 2.90 -6.91
CA GLY A 29 4.12 3.42 -8.27
C GLY A 29 3.17 4.61 -8.52
N LEU A 30 2.09 4.74 -7.75
CA LEU A 30 1.08 5.80 -7.96
C LEU A 30 1.66 7.20 -7.71
N LYS A 31 2.69 7.33 -6.87
CA LYS A 31 3.36 8.62 -6.61
C LYS A 31 4.04 9.20 -7.86
N SER A 32 4.39 8.36 -8.83
CA SER A 32 5.05 8.78 -10.07
C SER A 32 4.07 9.19 -11.18
N LEU A 33 2.75 9.05 -10.95
CA LEU A 33 1.76 9.40 -11.95
C LEU A 33 1.71 10.92 -12.14
N ALA A 34 1.97 11.37 -13.36
CA ALA A 34 1.81 12.76 -13.74
C ALA A 34 0.40 12.99 -14.30
N LEU A 35 -0.38 13.79 -13.59
CA LEU A 35 -1.71 14.24 -14.01
C LEU A 35 -1.69 15.77 -14.18
N PRO A 36 -2.37 16.33 -15.19
CA PRO A 36 -2.51 17.77 -15.33
C PRO A 36 -3.13 18.39 -14.09
N ASP A 37 -2.65 19.57 -13.70
CA ASP A 37 -3.22 20.40 -12.64
C ASP A 37 -3.49 19.64 -11.33
N THR A 38 -2.66 18.66 -11.03
CA THR A 38 -2.83 17.74 -9.90
C THR A 38 -1.52 17.54 -9.17
N LYS A 39 -1.57 17.53 -7.84
CA LYS A 39 -0.45 17.19 -6.98
C LYS A 39 -0.85 16.05 -6.04
N ILE A 40 -0.28 14.86 -6.25
CA ILE A 40 -0.42 13.74 -5.30
C ILE A 40 0.35 14.09 -4.02
N THR A 41 -0.35 14.14 -2.88
CA THR A 41 0.22 14.51 -1.59
C THR A 41 0.52 13.30 -0.71
N ALA A 42 -0.26 12.23 -0.84
CA ALA A 42 -0.01 10.97 -0.15
C ALA A 42 -0.49 9.77 -0.96
N VAL A 43 0.21 8.65 -0.80
CA VAL A 43 -0.24 7.34 -1.25
C VAL A 43 0.09 6.34 -0.15
N GLU A 44 -0.94 5.65 0.33
CA GLU A 44 -0.86 4.77 1.48
C GLU A 44 -1.54 3.45 1.18
N TYR A 45 -0.88 2.35 1.53
CA TYR A 45 -1.53 1.05 1.55
C TYR A 45 -2.40 0.93 2.80
N VAL A 46 -3.67 0.59 2.61
CA VAL A 46 -4.64 0.35 3.67
C VAL A 46 -5.01 -1.12 3.64
N SER A 47 -4.77 -1.82 4.75
CA SER A 47 -5.18 -3.21 4.90
C SER A 47 -6.70 -3.35 4.92
N GLU A 48 -7.20 -4.55 4.63
CA GLU A 48 -8.61 -4.89 4.81
C GLU A 48 -9.09 -4.52 6.23
N GLY A 49 -10.32 -4.00 6.31
CA GLY A 49 -10.93 -3.65 7.59
C GLY A 49 -12.11 -2.70 7.48
N PRO A 50 -12.67 -2.25 8.61
CA PRO A 50 -13.77 -1.29 8.62
C PRO A 50 -13.39 0.04 7.96
N TYR A 51 -14.33 0.64 7.21
CA TYR A 51 -14.14 1.97 6.65
C TYR A 51 -13.83 3.00 7.74
N ARG A 52 -12.78 3.80 7.50
CA ARG A 52 -12.38 4.93 8.34
C ARG A 52 -12.34 6.16 7.46
N ALA A 53 -13.16 7.16 7.79
CA ALA A 53 -13.14 8.44 7.09
C ALA A 53 -11.72 9.06 7.20
N PRO A 54 -11.16 9.58 6.10
CA PRO A 54 -9.83 10.21 6.12
C PRO A 54 -9.77 11.44 7.03
N VAL A 55 -10.89 12.18 7.12
CA VAL A 55 -11.02 13.38 7.94
C VAL A 55 -12.11 13.15 8.99
N PRO A 56 -11.85 13.44 10.28
CA PRO A 56 -12.90 13.43 11.30
C PRO A 56 -13.98 14.45 10.92
N SER A 57 -15.20 13.98 10.65
CA SER A 57 -16.32 14.89 10.49
C SER A 57 -16.68 15.50 11.84
N PRO A 58 -16.85 16.83 11.96
CA PRO A 58 -17.35 17.45 13.18
C PRO A 58 -18.79 17.03 13.49
N ALA A 59 -19.54 16.60 12.49
CA ALA A 59 -20.81 15.92 12.70
C ALA A 59 -20.53 14.44 12.96
N LYS A 60 -21.01 13.93 14.11
CA LYS A 60 -21.02 12.51 14.48
C LYS A 60 -22.02 11.76 13.59
N ALA A 61 -21.83 11.79 12.29
CA ALA A 61 -22.57 10.96 11.36
C ALA A 61 -22.21 9.50 11.67
N PRO A 62 -23.19 8.60 11.80
CA PRO A 62 -22.90 7.19 11.99
C PRO A 62 -22.02 6.70 10.84
N GLN A 63 -20.80 6.28 11.16
CA GLN A 63 -19.92 5.63 10.20
C GLN A 63 -20.59 4.31 9.83
N VAL A 64 -20.98 4.17 8.57
CA VAL A 64 -21.57 2.94 8.06
C VAL A 64 -20.54 1.84 8.27
N ALA A 65 -20.94 0.78 8.99
CA ALA A 65 -20.10 -0.37 9.27
C ALA A 65 -19.95 -1.23 8.00
N ILE A 66 -19.17 -0.73 7.05
CA ILE A 66 -18.74 -1.49 5.87
C ILE A 66 -17.29 -1.94 6.08
N THR A 67 -17.01 -3.20 5.73
CA THR A 67 -15.66 -3.73 5.62
C THR A 67 -15.17 -3.52 4.20
N LEU A 68 -14.03 -2.85 4.04
CA LEU A 68 -13.38 -2.65 2.76
C LEU A 68 -12.24 -3.64 2.59
N PRO A 69 -12.01 -4.15 1.36
CA PRO A 69 -10.82 -4.92 1.06
C PRO A 69 -9.56 -4.04 1.19
N ALA A 70 -8.39 -4.69 1.17
CA ALA A 70 -7.13 -3.97 1.07
C ALA A 70 -7.10 -3.08 -0.19
N HIS A 71 -6.66 -1.83 -0.05
CA HIS A 71 -6.67 -0.83 -1.13
C HIS A 71 -5.55 0.20 -0.98
N CYS A 72 -5.27 0.95 -2.05
CA CYS A 72 -4.41 2.12 -2.00
C CYS A 72 -5.25 3.37 -1.76
N ARG A 73 -5.00 4.07 -0.67
CA ARG A 73 -5.56 5.40 -0.42
C ARG A 73 -4.65 6.45 -1.04
N VAL A 74 -5.21 7.31 -1.87
CA VAL A 74 -4.50 8.40 -2.53
C VAL A 74 -5.12 9.72 -2.11
N SER A 75 -4.29 10.63 -1.63
CA SER A 75 -4.65 12.03 -1.37
C SER A 75 -3.95 12.91 -2.39
N LEU A 76 -4.68 13.88 -2.92
CA LEU A 76 -4.19 14.76 -3.97
C LEU A 76 -4.88 16.12 -3.90
N VAL A 77 -4.21 17.14 -4.40
CA VAL A 77 -4.77 18.47 -4.61
C VAL A 77 -5.00 18.67 -6.09
N LEU A 78 -6.21 19.03 -6.49
CA LEU A 78 -6.52 19.44 -7.87
C LEU A 78 -6.61 20.96 -7.97
N THR A 79 -6.21 21.52 -9.09
CA THR A 79 -6.27 22.98 -9.37
C THR A 79 -6.93 23.26 -10.72
N PRO A 80 -8.27 23.07 -10.85
CA PRO A 80 -8.95 23.18 -12.14
C PRO A 80 -8.92 24.58 -12.77
N SER A 81 -8.75 25.63 -11.95
CA SER A 81 -8.61 27.02 -12.36
C SER A 81 -7.67 27.76 -11.41
N LYS A 82 -7.24 28.98 -11.77
CA LYS A 82 -6.26 29.77 -10.98
C LYS A 82 -6.71 30.08 -9.55
N ASP A 83 -8.01 30.13 -9.32
CA ASP A 83 -8.67 30.52 -8.08
C ASP A 83 -9.37 29.35 -7.36
N SER A 84 -9.28 28.12 -7.91
CA SER A 84 -9.94 26.95 -7.38
C SER A 84 -8.93 25.85 -7.02
N HIS A 85 -9.10 25.28 -5.84
CA HIS A 85 -8.39 24.07 -5.42
C HIS A 85 -9.34 23.11 -4.69
N ILE A 86 -9.07 21.82 -4.80
CA ILE A 86 -9.81 20.73 -4.14
C ILE A 86 -8.79 19.88 -3.40
N GLU A 87 -9.02 19.61 -2.12
CA GLU A 87 -8.15 18.82 -1.23
C GLU A 87 -8.88 17.65 -0.56
#